data_AF-A0A378PJU1-F1
#
_entry.id   AF-A0A378PJU1-F1
#
_cell.length_a   1.000
_cell.length_b   1.000
_cell.length_c   1.000
_cell.angle_alpha   90.00
_cell.angle_beta   90.00
_cell.angle_gamma   90.00
#
_symmetry.space_group_name_H-M   'P 1'
#
loop_
_entity.id
_entity.type
_entity.pdbx_description
1 polymer ?
#
loop_
_entity_poly.entity_id
_entity_poly.type
_entity_poly.pdbx_seq_one_letter_code
_entity_poly.pdbx_strand_id
1 'polypeptide(L)'
;MKRHPYLQPLSREHHLGLVISNKAMQANEADYMMHWQALIDYLTIRIPIHFEVEKTYIADVILAKLNEDEAKMLATEMLKQHDEIEALMGIKQPDVSDVQALAWALYDHIRFEEREVFAKAQTVLSEAELKVIYDASDDRVKRYAKNR
;
A
#
# COMPACT_ATOMS: atom_id res chain seq x y z
N MET A 1 7.15 -13.52 10.43
CA MET A 1 7.75 -12.46 11.29
C MET A 1 6.64 -11.56 11.81
N LYS A 2 6.71 -11.10 13.07
CA LYS A 2 5.70 -10.17 13.62
C LYS A 2 6.04 -8.74 13.16
N ARG A 3 5.06 -8.01 12.60
CA ARG A 3 5.25 -6.62 12.13
C ARG A 3 5.63 -5.70 13.29
N HIS A 4 6.64 -4.86 13.06
CA HIS A 4 7.06 -3.83 14.03
C HIS A 4 5.88 -2.91 14.41
N PRO A 5 5.66 -2.58 15.70
CA PRO A 5 4.51 -1.78 16.13
C PRO A 5 4.26 -0.49 15.36
N TYR A 6 5.34 0.20 14.96
CA TYR A 6 5.26 1.44 14.21
C TYR A 6 4.83 1.29 12.75
N LEU A 7 4.96 0.11 12.16
CA LEU A 7 4.47 -0.17 10.80
C LEU A 7 3.05 -0.77 10.79
N GLN A 8 2.54 -1.19 11.95
CA GLN A 8 1.19 -1.77 12.05
C GLN A 8 0.05 -0.85 11.58
N PRO A 9 0.10 0.50 11.72
CA PRO A 9 -0.94 1.35 11.16
C PRO A 9 -1.09 1.18 9.65
N LEU A 10 0.02 1.19 8.90
CA LEU A 10 0.02 0.95 7.45
C LEU A 10 -0.54 -0.45 7.13
N SER A 11 -0.06 -1.49 7.82
CA SER A 11 -0.59 -2.86 7.66
C SER A 11 -2.09 -3.01 7.97
N ARG A 12 -2.71 -2.12 8.76
CA ARG A 12 -4.16 -2.15 9.00
C ARG A 12 -4.94 -1.65 7.80
N GLU A 13 -4.41 -0.66 7.07
CA GLU A 13 -5.04 -0.16 5.84
C GLU A 13 -5.01 -1.24 4.75
N HIS A 14 -3.88 -1.95 4.63
CA HIS A 14 -3.71 -3.11 3.75
C HIS A 14 -4.79 -4.19 3.89
N HIS A 15 -5.30 -4.43 5.10
CA HIS A 15 -6.34 -5.44 5.28
C HIS A 15 -7.61 -5.11 4.49
N LEU A 16 -8.04 -3.84 4.48
CA LEU A 16 -9.20 -3.43 3.70
C LEU A 16 -8.91 -3.51 2.21
N GLY A 17 -7.74 -3.04 1.77
CA GLY A 17 -7.30 -3.13 0.37
C GLY A 17 -7.34 -4.57 -0.15
N LEU A 18 -6.78 -5.54 0.60
CA LEU A 18 -6.81 -6.96 0.26
C LEU A 18 -8.24 -7.52 0.14
N VAL A 19 -9.15 -7.11 1.02
CA VAL A 19 -10.54 -7.59 0.97
C VAL A 19 -11.26 -7.06 -0.28
N ILE A 20 -11.06 -5.79 -0.61
CA ILE A 20 -11.70 -5.16 -1.77
C ILE A 20 -11.12 -5.74 -3.07
N SER A 21 -9.79 -5.85 -3.18
CA SER A 21 -9.13 -6.39 -4.36
C SER A 21 -9.49 -7.85 -4.62
N ASN A 22 -9.44 -8.72 -3.60
CA ASN A 22 -9.83 -10.13 -3.77
C ASN A 22 -11.25 -10.30 -4.34
N LYS A 23 -12.19 -9.44 -3.93
CA LYS A 23 -13.56 -9.47 -4.46
C LYS A 23 -13.59 -8.98 -5.90
N ALA A 24 -12.91 -7.87 -6.18
CA ALA A 24 -12.88 -7.26 -7.51
C ALA A 24 -12.18 -8.11 -8.58
N MET A 25 -11.26 -9.01 -8.19
CA MET A 25 -10.67 -10.00 -9.10
C MET A 25 -11.71 -10.95 -9.73
N GLN A 26 -12.86 -11.13 -9.07
CA GLN A 26 -13.94 -12.01 -9.53
C GLN A 26 -15.07 -11.24 -10.23
N ALA A 27 -14.85 -9.95 -10.51
CA ALA A 27 -15.82 -9.11 -11.20
C ALA A 27 -16.22 -9.70 -12.55
N ASN A 28 -17.49 -9.52 -12.92
CA ASN A 28 -18.07 -9.92 -14.20
C ASN A 28 -18.98 -8.80 -14.73
N GLU A 29 -19.52 -8.98 -15.94
CA GLU A 29 -20.35 -7.97 -16.63
C GLU A 29 -21.53 -7.46 -15.79
N ALA A 30 -22.05 -8.25 -14.85
CA ALA A 30 -23.20 -7.84 -14.03
C ALA A 30 -22.83 -6.93 -12.85
N ASP A 31 -21.59 -6.99 -12.35
CA ASP A 31 -21.19 -6.35 -11.08
C ASP A 31 -19.89 -5.54 -11.13
N TYR A 32 -19.17 -5.53 -12.26
CA TYR A 32 -17.85 -4.91 -12.34
C TYR A 32 -17.83 -3.43 -11.95
N MET A 33 -18.89 -2.65 -12.22
CA MET A 33 -18.97 -1.25 -11.78
C MET A 33 -19.11 -1.07 -10.28
N MET A 34 -19.76 -2.01 -9.59
CA MET A 34 -19.80 -1.99 -8.13
C MET A 34 -18.40 -2.23 -7.57
N HIS A 35 -17.64 -3.18 -8.15
CA HIS A 35 -16.27 -3.47 -7.76
C HIS A 35 -15.30 -2.32 -8.08
N TRP A 36 -15.46 -1.71 -9.25
CA TRP A 36 -14.71 -0.52 -9.65
C TRP A 36 -14.89 0.62 -8.65
N GLN A 37 -16.13 0.96 -8.31
CA GLN A 37 -16.41 2.04 -7.37
C GLN A 37 -15.79 1.75 -6.00
N ALA A 38 -15.87 0.50 -5.52
CA ALA A 38 -15.26 0.12 -4.25
C ALA A 38 -13.72 0.27 -4.26
N LEU A 39 -13.06 -0.08 -5.37
CA LEU A 39 -11.62 0.13 -5.55
C LEU A 39 -11.29 1.63 -5.57
N ILE A 40 -11.98 2.41 -6.39
CA ILE A 40 -11.75 3.85 -6.54
C ILE A 40 -12.00 4.59 -5.22
N ASP A 41 -13.08 4.28 -4.49
CA ASP A 41 -13.36 4.89 -3.20
C ASP A 41 -12.23 4.62 -2.19
N TYR A 42 -11.75 3.38 -2.14
CA TYR A 42 -10.62 3.01 -1.27
C TYR A 42 -9.34 3.76 -1.68
N LEU A 43 -9.00 3.72 -2.97
CA LEU A 43 -7.79 4.30 -3.53
C LEU A 43 -7.77 5.84 -3.49
N THR A 44 -8.92 6.51 -3.46
CA THR A 44 -9.00 7.98 -3.40
C THR A 44 -9.17 8.54 -1.99
N ILE A 45 -9.73 7.77 -1.05
CA ILE A 45 -10.03 8.26 0.32
C ILE A 45 -8.98 7.84 1.35
N ARG A 46 -8.36 6.67 1.17
CA ARG A 46 -7.42 6.09 2.14
C ARG A 46 -5.98 6.15 1.65
N ILE A 47 -5.78 5.70 0.42
CA ILE A 47 -4.45 5.44 -0.12
C ILE A 47 -3.58 6.69 -0.38
N PRO A 48 -4.08 7.91 -0.65
CA PRO A 48 -3.17 9.03 -0.92
C PRO A 48 -2.25 9.38 0.26
N ILE A 49 -2.77 9.31 1.49
CA ILE A 49 -1.94 9.53 2.70
C ILE A 49 -0.97 8.35 2.89
N HIS A 50 -1.44 7.14 2.61
CA HIS A 50 -0.66 5.92 2.73
C HIS A 50 0.57 5.93 1.83
N PHE A 51 0.37 6.14 0.52
CA PHE A 51 1.45 6.21 -0.47
C PHE A 51 2.42 7.34 -0.18
N GLU A 52 1.94 8.50 0.26
CA GLU A 52 2.84 9.61 0.61
C GLU A 52 3.75 9.26 1.81
N VAL A 53 3.22 8.55 2.80
CA VAL A 53 4.00 8.10 3.95
C VAL A 53 5.06 7.07 3.53
N GLU A 54 4.69 6.11 2.69
CA GLU A 54 5.60 5.09 2.18
C GLU A 54 6.69 5.70 1.31
N LYS A 55 6.31 6.56 0.37
CA LYS A 55 7.25 7.28 -0.49
C LYS A 55 8.24 8.10 0.33
N THR A 56 7.74 8.99 1.19
CA THR A 56 8.58 9.97 1.89
C THR A 56 9.44 9.33 2.98
N TYR A 57 8.88 8.41 3.76
CA TYR A 57 9.53 7.92 4.98
C TYR A 57 10.06 6.49 4.89
N ILE A 58 9.75 5.76 3.81
CA ILE A 58 10.33 4.45 3.52
C ILE A 58 11.21 4.55 2.26
N ALA A 59 10.63 4.84 1.10
CA ALA A 59 11.33 4.77 -0.17
C ALA A 59 12.48 5.78 -0.25
N ASP A 60 12.18 7.07 -0.05
CA ASP A 60 13.16 8.16 -0.17
C ASP A 60 14.27 8.02 0.88
N VAL A 61 13.94 7.60 2.10
CA VAL A 61 14.93 7.33 3.15
C VAL A 61 15.86 6.18 2.76
N ILE A 62 15.32 5.06 2.27
CA ILE A 62 16.11 3.92 1.80
C ILE A 62 17.01 4.33 0.63
N LEU A 63 16.47 5.05 -0.36
CA LEU A 63 17.19 5.46 -1.56
C LEU A 63 18.30 6.47 -1.24
N ALA A 64 18.07 7.41 -0.33
CA ALA A 64 19.03 8.46 0.02
C ALA A 64 20.14 7.98 0.97
N LYS A 65 19.80 7.11 1.94
CA LYS A 65 20.68 6.82 3.08
C LYS A 65 21.44 5.50 2.95
N LEU A 66 20.84 4.48 2.33
CA LEU A 66 21.39 3.14 2.34
C LEU A 66 22.28 2.90 1.11
N ASN A 67 23.25 2.02 1.25
CA ASN A 67 24.06 1.53 0.12
C ASN A 67 23.71 0.07 -0.23
N GLU A 68 22.63 -0.47 0.34
CA GLU A 68 22.19 -1.84 0.12
C GLU A 68 21.35 -1.92 -1.16
N ASP A 69 21.86 -2.66 -2.15
CA ASP A 69 21.22 -2.79 -3.47
C ASP A 69 19.82 -3.38 -3.36
N GLU A 70 19.62 -4.38 -2.48
CA GLU A 70 18.31 -5.03 -2.30
C GLU A 70 17.25 -4.06 -1.78
N ALA A 71 17.55 -3.29 -0.73
CA ALA A 71 16.60 -2.33 -0.16
C ALA A 71 16.22 -1.25 -1.19
N LYS A 72 17.19 -0.75 -1.97
CA LYS A 72 16.94 0.21 -3.04
C LYS A 72 16.09 -0.36 -4.18
N MET A 73 16.32 -1.61 -4.56
CA MET A 73 15.50 -2.30 -5.57
C MET A 73 14.05 -2.42 -5.08
N LEU A 74 13.84 -2.83 -3.83
CA LEU A 74 12.51 -2.93 -3.24
C LEU A 74 11.78 -1.57 -3.18
N ALA A 75 12.48 -0.52 -2.75
CA ALA A 75 11.92 0.84 -2.71
C ALA A 75 11.54 1.34 -4.12
N THR A 76 12.40 1.10 -5.11
CA THR A 76 12.14 1.51 -6.50
C THR A 76 10.95 0.76 -7.09
N GLU A 77 10.85 -0.55 -6.84
CA GLU A 77 9.73 -1.36 -7.32
C GLU A 77 8.40 -0.96 -6.63
N MET A 78 8.42 -0.63 -5.34
CA MET A 78 7.25 -0.11 -4.63
C MET A 78 6.71 1.16 -5.29
N LEU A 79 7.57 2.14 -5.56
CA LEU A 79 7.18 3.39 -6.23
C LEU A 79 6.63 3.15 -7.65
N LYS A 80 7.24 2.22 -8.40
CA LYS A 80 6.74 1.84 -9.72
C LYS A 80 5.34 1.21 -9.65
N GLN A 81 5.07 0.39 -8.64
CA GLN A 81 3.74 -0.19 -8.43
C GLN A 81 2.71 0.87 -8.00
N HIS A 82 3.12 1.88 -7.23
CA HIS A 82 2.27 3.06 -6.96
C HIS A 82 1.86 3.75 -8.26
N ASP A 83 2.84 4.06 -9.14
CA ASP A 83 2.59 4.69 -10.44
C ASP A 83 1.64 3.85 -11.33
N GLU A 84 1.80 2.51 -11.34
CA GLU A 84 0.95 1.59 -12.09
C GLU A 84 -0.51 1.63 -11.58
N ILE A 85 -0.71 1.59 -10.26
CA ILE A 85 -2.03 1.68 -9.64
C ILE A 85 -2.70 3.02 -9.98
N GLU A 86 -1.96 4.13 -9.87
CA GLU A 86 -2.47 5.46 -10.22
C GLU A 86 -2.85 5.58 -11.70
N ALA A 87 -2.05 4.99 -12.60
CA ALA A 87 -2.36 4.95 -14.02
C ALA A 87 -3.65 4.19 -14.31
N LEU A 88 -3.84 3.01 -13.69
CA LEU A 88 -5.06 2.20 -13.81
C LEU A 88 -6.29 2.96 -13.27
N MET A 89 -6.18 3.68 -12.16
CA MET A 89 -7.25 4.54 -11.64
C MET A 89 -7.67 5.65 -12.62
N GLY A 90 -6.80 6.02 -13.57
CA GLY A 90 -7.05 7.05 -14.56
C GLY A 90 -8.11 6.69 -15.60
N ILE A 91 -8.45 5.40 -15.74
CA ILE A 91 -9.38 4.88 -16.75
C ILE A 91 -10.80 5.43 -16.49
N LYS A 92 -11.38 6.07 -17.52
CA LYS A 92 -12.69 6.77 -17.40
C LYS A 92 -13.90 5.91 -17.70
N GLN A 93 -13.73 4.91 -18.56
CA GLN A 93 -14.78 3.96 -18.95
C GLN A 93 -14.20 2.55 -18.82
N PRO A 94 -13.99 2.08 -17.58
CA PRO A 94 -13.43 0.75 -17.36
C PRO A 94 -14.36 -0.33 -17.92
N ASP A 95 -13.77 -1.44 -18.35
CA ASP A 95 -14.46 -2.72 -18.56
C ASP A 95 -14.11 -3.74 -17.45
N VAL A 96 -14.61 -4.97 -17.57
CA VAL A 96 -14.33 -6.03 -16.59
C VAL A 96 -12.82 -6.29 -16.44
N SER A 97 -12.07 -6.23 -17.54
CA SER A 97 -10.63 -6.49 -17.53
C SER A 97 -9.84 -5.39 -16.82
N ASP A 98 -10.26 -4.13 -16.96
CA ASP A 98 -9.67 -2.99 -16.24
C ASP A 98 -9.88 -3.12 -14.73
N VAL A 99 -11.09 -3.52 -14.30
CA VAL A 99 -11.41 -3.75 -12.88
C VAL A 99 -10.55 -4.87 -12.30
N GLN A 100 -10.41 -5.97 -13.03
CA GLN A 100 -9.59 -7.10 -12.61
C GLN A 100 -8.11 -6.72 -12.58
N ALA A 101 -7.62 -5.94 -13.55
CA ALA A 101 -6.24 -5.46 -13.60
C ALA A 101 -5.91 -4.58 -12.38
N LEU A 102 -6.75 -3.59 -12.07
CA LEU A 102 -6.57 -2.75 -10.87
C LEU A 102 -6.65 -3.58 -9.58
N ALA A 103 -7.53 -4.58 -9.52
CA ALA A 103 -7.63 -5.47 -8.38
C ALA A 103 -6.35 -6.30 -8.18
N TRP A 104 -5.79 -6.88 -9.24
CA TRP A 104 -4.53 -7.62 -9.19
C TRP A 104 -3.36 -6.72 -8.81
N ALA A 105 -3.22 -5.56 -9.45
CA ALA A 105 -2.17 -4.60 -9.14
C ALA A 105 -2.19 -4.21 -7.65
N LEU A 106 -3.36 -3.83 -7.10
CA LEU A 106 -3.48 -3.48 -5.69
C LEU A 106 -3.19 -4.66 -4.75
N TYR A 107 -3.66 -5.86 -5.09
CA TYR A 107 -3.43 -7.05 -4.26
C TYR A 107 -1.96 -7.44 -4.21
N ASP A 108 -1.31 -7.52 -5.37
CA ASP A 108 0.09 -7.93 -5.48
C ASP A 108 1.00 -6.88 -4.84
N HIS A 109 0.68 -5.60 -5.03
CA HIS A 109 1.35 -4.50 -4.37
C HIS A 109 1.34 -4.61 -2.83
N ILE A 110 0.15 -4.76 -2.24
CA ILE A 110 0.02 -4.92 -0.78
C ILE A 110 0.77 -6.17 -0.29
N ARG A 111 0.73 -7.27 -1.05
CA ARG A 111 1.45 -8.50 -0.69
C ARG A 111 2.96 -8.30 -0.75
N PHE A 112 3.44 -7.59 -1.75
CA PHE A 112 4.84 -7.24 -1.94
C PHE A 112 5.34 -6.37 -0.78
N GLU A 113 4.61 -5.32 -0.42
CA GLU A 113 4.99 -4.45 0.70
C GLU A 113 5.03 -5.19 2.02
N GLU A 114 4.00 -5.98 2.31
CA GLU A 114 3.95 -6.77 3.55
C GLU A 114 5.07 -7.82 3.61
N ARG A 115 5.39 -8.50 2.51
CA ARG A 115 6.36 -9.60 2.54
C ARG A 115 7.80 -9.12 2.47
N GLU A 116 8.05 -8.12 1.64
CA GLU A 116 9.40 -7.72 1.24
C GLU A 116 9.73 -6.34 1.81
N VAL A 117 8.99 -5.29 1.42
CA VAL A 117 9.35 -3.90 1.75
C VAL A 117 9.36 -3.67 3.26
N PHE A 118 8.26 -3.95 3.94
CA PHE A 118 8.16 -3.71 5.37
C PHE A 118 9.05 -4.67 6.17
N ALA A 119 9.34 -5.86 5.63
CA ALA A 119 10.26 -6.81 6.24
C ALA A 119 11.72 -6.31 6.16
N LYS A 120 12.10 -5.70 5.04
CA LYS A 120 13.41 -5.06 4.88
C LYS A 120 13.48 -3.75 5.67
N ALA A 121 12.46 -2.90 5.59
CA ALA A 121 12.41 -1.61 6.29
C ALA A 121 12.66 -1.76 7.79
N GLN A 122 12.05 -2.75 8.45
CA GLN A 122 12.29 -2.99 9.87
C GLN A 122 13.70 -3.50 10.24
N THR A 123 14.48 -3.98 9.27
CA THR A 123 15.88 -4.39 9.50
C THR A 123 16.87 -3.28 9.21
N VAL A 124 16.54 -2.36 8.29
CA VAL A 124 17.46 -1.32 7.81
C VAL A 124 17.18 0.07 8.39
N LEU A 125 15.94 0.35 8.81
CA LEU A 125 15.57 1.63 9.42
C LEU A 125 15.77 1.58 10.94
N SER A 126 16.25 2.70 11.49
CA SER A 126 16.34 2.88 12.93
C SER A 126 14.96 3.02 13.57
N GLU A 127 14.87 2.79 14.87
CA GLU A 127 13.63 2.96 15.62
C GLU A 127 13.07 4.38 15.51
N ALA A 128 13.94 5.40 15.49
CA ALA A 128 13.53 6.79 15.30
C ALA A 128 12.89 7.02 13.93
N GLU A 129 13.45 6.44 12.86
CA GLU A 129 12.88 6.51 11.51
C GLU A 129 11.53 5.77 11.42
N LEU A 130 11.46 4.57 12.01
CA LEU A 130 10.20 3.84 12.11
C LEU A 130 9.13 4.62 12.88
N LYS A 131 9.52 5.34 13.94
CA LYS A 131 8.60 6.20 14.69
C LYS A 131 8.08 7.37 13.84
N VAL A 132 8.92 7.97 12.98
CA VAL A 132 8.47 9.02 12.06
C VAL A 132 7.40 8.50 11.10
N ILE A 133 7.55 7.27 10.57
CA ILE A 133 6.51 6.62 9.76
C ILE A 133 5.20 6.50 10.55
N TYR A 134 5.27 6.03 11.80
CA TYR A 134 4.08 5.93 12.67
C TYR A 134 3.44 7.29 12.92
N ASP A 135 4.23 8.31 13.22
CA ASP A 135 3.74 9.65 13.52
C ASP A 135 3.09 10.30 12.28
N ALA A 136 3.60 10.01 11.08
CA ALA A 136 3.10 10.51 9.81
C ALA A 136 1.89 9.71 9.25
N SER A 137 1.70 8.47 9.69
CA SER A 137 0.57 7.62 9.27
C SER A 137 -0.79 8.28 9.56
N ASP A 138 -1.88 7.77 8.97
CA ASP A 138 -3.21 8.33 9.23
C ASP A 138 -3.69 8.05 10.67
N ASP A 139 -4.23 9.08 11.33
CA ASP A 139 -4.74 9.02 12.71
C ASP A 139 -5.86 7.98 12.89
N ARG A 140 -6.65 7.73 11.84
CA ARG A 140 -7.73 6.74 11.80
C ARG A 140 -7.20 5.33 12.03
N VAL A 141 -5.95 5.04 11.65
CA VAL A 141 -5.33 3.71 11.81
C VAL A 141 -4.35 3.61 12.98
N LYS A 142 -3.92 4.73 13.58
CA LYS A 142 -3.14 4.73 14.83
C LYS A 142 -3.97 4.35 16.06
N ARG A 143 -5.24 4.76 16.13
CA ARG A 143 -6.05 4.79 17.37
C ARG A 143 -6.54 3.43 17.89
N TYR A 144 -6.43 2.34 17.12
CA TYR A 144 -6.76 1.00 17.63
C TYR A 144 -5.77 0.44 18.66
N ALA A 145 -4.64 1.13 18.89
CA ALA A 145 -3.64 0.71 19.89
C ALA A 145 -3.90 1.22 21.33
N LYS A 146 -4.93 2.06 21.56
CA LYS A 146 -5.17 2.68 22.89
C LYS A 146 -6.11 1.94 23.84
N ASN A 147 -6.69 0.81 23.43
CA ASN A 147 -7.55 -0.01 24.30
C ASN A 147 -6.91 -1.39 24.56
N ARG A 148 -5.81 -1.41 25.30
CA ARG A 148 -5.33 -2.57 26.05
C ARG A 148 -4.66 -2.13 27.34
#